data_AF-A0A453P9M7-F1
#
_entry.id   AF-A0A453P9M7-F1
#
_cell.length_a   1.000
_cell.length_b   1.000
_cell.length_c   1.000
_cell.angle_alpha   90.00
_cell.angle_beta   90.00
_cell.angle_gamma   90.00
#
_symmetry.space_group_name_H-M   'P 1'
#
loop_
_entity.id
_entity.type
_entity.pdbx_description
1 polymer ?
#
loop_
_entity_poly.entity_id
_entity_poly.type
_entity_poly.pdbx_seq_one_letter_code
_entity_poly.pdbx_strand_id
1 'polypeptide(L)'
;QMKAELQVLSPLVPIREVIFLRFCKQLAEGAWAVVDVSIDGLLSNQNSAATSAGSNLKCRRLPSGCVMQDTPNGYCKVTWVEHTEYDEASVHQFYRPLLRSGLAFGASRWLATLQRQCECLAILMSSATVSPNEPTAISQEGKRSMLKLARRMTENFCAGVSASSAREWSKLDGATGSIAEDVRVMARKSVSEPGEPPGVVLSAATSVWVPIAPEKLFDFLRDEQLRAEWDILSNGGPMQEMARIAKGHQNGNSVSL
;
A
#
# COMPACT_ATOMS: atom_id res chain seq x y z
N GLN A 1 2.44 -11.94 -20.12
CA GLN A 1 1.61 -10.74 -19.96
C GLN A 1 1.18 -10.65 -18.51
N MET A 2 1.26 -9.46 -17.90
CA MET A 2 0.90 -9.21 -16.50
C MET A 2 -0.26 -8.19 -16.47
N LYS A 3 -1.19 -8.34 -15.52
CA LYS A 3 -2.21 -7.32 -15.18
C LYS A 3 -1.97 -6.87 -13.74
N ALA A 4 -2.03 -5.56 -13.49
CA ALA A 4 -1.95 -5.01 -12.14
C ALA A 4 -2.91 -3.83 -11.94
N GLU A 5 -3.38 -3.67 -10.71
CA GLU A 5 -4.13 -2.50 -10.23
C GLU A 5 -3.23 -1.72 -9.27
N LEU A 6 -2.93 -0.46 -9.57
CA LEU A 6 -2.12 0.42 -8.71
C LEU A 6 -3.04 1.40 -8.00
N GLN A 7 -2.91 1.48 -6.67
CA GLN A 7 -3.84 2.23 -5.82
C GLN A 7 -3.12 3.07 -4.76
N VAL A 8 -3.71 4.22 -4.45
CA VAL A 8 -3.49 4.96 -3.20
C VAL A 8 -4.64 4.62 -2.27
N LEU A 9 -4.39 4.53 -0.96
CA LEU A 9 -5.43 4.25 0.04
C LEU A 9 -6.31 5.50 0.27
N SER A 10 -7.00 5.93 -0.79
CA SER A 10 -7.93 7.06 -0.79
C SER A 10 -9.00 6.85 -1.86
N PRO A 11 -10.28 7.08 -1.54
CA PRO A 11 -11.37 7.04 -2.53
C PRO A 11 -11.32 8.17 -3.57
N LEU A 12 -10.46 9.18 -3.37
CA LEU A 12 -10.32 10.35 -4.26
C LEU A 12 -9.27 10.17 -5.34
N VAL A 13 -8.54 9.05 -5.34
CA VAL A 13 -7.56 8.69 -6.37
C VAL A 13 -8.09 7.47 -7.14
N PRO A 14 -8.34 7.58 -8.45
CA PRO A 14 -8.83 6.46 -9.23
C PRO A 14 -7.78 5.34 -9.31
N ILE A 15 -8.27 4.10 -9.36
CA ILE A 15 -7.44 2.92 -9.61
C ILE A 15 -6.83 3.01 -10.99
N ARG A 16 -5.54 2.67 -11.08
CA ARG A 16 -4.81 2.56 -12.34
C ARG A 16 -4.67 1.09 -12.70
N GLU A 17 -5.48 0.63 -13.64
CA GLU A 17 -5.27 -0.68 -14.25
C GLU A 17 -4.18 -0.57 -15.32
N VAL A 18 -3.20 -1.47 -15.27
CA VAL A 18 -2.13 -1.54 -16.27
C VAL A 18 -1.90 -2.98 -16.71
N ILE A 19 -1.76 -3.16 -18.02
CA ILE A 19 -1.40 -4.43 -18.65
C ILE A 19 -0.02 -4.26 -19.29
N PHE A 20 0.95 -5.03 -18.83
CA PHE A 20 2.34 -4.87 -19.24
C PHE A 20 3.06 -6.19 -19.47
N LEU A 21 4.14 -6.13 -20.26
CA LEU A 21 5.13 -7.19 -20.35
C LEU A 21 6.21 -6.92 -19.31
N ARG A 22 6.60 -7.97 -18.58
CA ARG A 22 7.75 -7.96 -17.70
C ARG A 22 8.86 -8.80 -18.32
N PHE A 23 10.05 -8.23 -18.42
CA PHE A 23 11.25 -8.92 -18.85
C PHE A 23 12.30 -8.87 -17.75
N CYS A 24 12.85 -10.03 -17.40
CA CYS A 24 13.91 -10.16 -16.41
C CYS A 24 15.17 -10.68 -17.09
N LYS A 25 16.32 -10.02 -16.88
CA LYS A 25 17.59 -10.45 -17.47
C LYS A 25 18.74 -10.21 -16.52
N GLN A 26 19.60 -11.22 -16.40
CA GLN A 26 20.90 -11.06 -15.77
C GLN A 26 21.79 -10.20 -16.67
N LEU A 27 22.25 -9.06 -16.16
CA LEU A 27 23.13 -8.14 -16.88
C LEU A 27 24.60 -8.56 -16.74
N ALA A 28 24.97 -9.06 -15.56
CA ALA A 28 26.28 -9.58 -15.20
C ALA A 28 26.15 -10.51 -13.98
N GLU A 29 27.25 -11.11 -13.55
CA GLU A 29 27.30 -11.82 -12.27
C GLU A 29 26.87 -10.87 -11.12
N GLY A 30 25.92 -11.30 -10.30
CA GLY A 30 25.36 -10.49 -9.21
C GLY A 30 24.51 -9.28 -9.65
N ALA A 31 24.16 -9.12 -10.94
CA ALA A 31 23.38 -7.98 -11.42
C ALA A 31 22.19 -8.40 -12.30
N TRP A 32 20.99 -7.96 -11.94
CA TRP A 32 19.73 -8.27 -12.61
C TRP A 32 18.93 -7.03 -12.95
N ALA A 33 18.31 -7.02 -14.12
CA ALA A 33 17.33 -6.02 -14.51
C ALA A 33 15.94 -6.65 -14.64
N VAL A 34 14.94 -5.92 -14.15
CA VAL A 34 13.52 -6.18 -14.39
C VAL A 34 12.96 -4.95 -15.10
N VAL A 35 12.33 -5.16 -16.26
CA VAL A 35 11.76 -4.08 -17.06
C VAL A 35 10.30 -4.39 -17.37
N ASP A 36 9.44 -3.41 -17.11
CA ASP A 36 8.01 -3.43 -17.35
C ASP A 36 7.64 -2.38 -18.42
N VAL A 37 6.84 -2.79 -19.40
CA VAL A 37 6.32 -1.89 -20.44
C VAL A 37 4.89 -2.24 -20.82
N SER A 38 3.99 -1.25 -20.83
CA SER A 38 2.59 -1.43 -21.25
C SER A 38 2.50 -1.85 -22.72
N ILE A 39 1.55 -2.74 -23.02
CA ILE A 39 1.25 -3.19 -24.38
C ILE A 39 0.14 -2.37 -25.07
N ASP A 40 -0.47 -1.44 -24.35
CA ASP A 40 -1.67 -0.72 -24.78
C ASP A 40 -1.44 0.10 -26.07
N GLY A 41 -0.22 0.61 -26.28
CA GLY A 41 0.16 1.31 -27.51
C GLY A 41 0.31 0.40 -28.75
N LEU A 42 0.38 -0.92 -28.58
CA LEU A 42 0.44 -1.88 -29.69
C LEU A 42 -0.95 -2.34 -30.13
N LEU A 43 -1.92 -2.33 -29.21
CA LEU A 43 -3.31 -2.73 -29.45
C LEU A 43 -4.14 -1.61 -30.10
N SER A 44 -3.83 -0.35 -29.81
CA SER A 44 -4.51 0.81 -30.39
C SER A 44 -4.31 0.96 -31.91
N ASN A 45 -3.25 0.37 -32.48
CA ASN A 45 -2.96 0.45 -33.92
C ASN A 45 -3.66 -0.63 -34.75
N GLN A 46 -4.40 -1.57 -34.15
CA GLN A 46 -4.98 -2.70 -34.89
C GLN A 46 -6.52 -2.67 -35.01
N ASN A 47 -7.25 -1.89 -34.21
CA ASN A 47 -8.72 -1.90 -34.27
C ASN A 47 -9.34 -0.50 -34.11
N SER A 48 -9.75 0.09 -35.22
CA SER A 48 -10.73 1.17 -35.26
C SER A 48 -12.08 0.70 -34.69
N ALA A 49 -12.69 1.53 -33.83
CA ALA A 49 -14.14 1.68 -33.69
C ALA A 49 -15.01 0.41 -33.51
N ALA A 50 -14.74 -0.46 -32.54
CA ALA A 50 -15.75 -1.36 -31.94
C ALA A 50 -15.17 -2.18 -30.78
N THR A 51 -15.08 -1.58 -29.57
CA THR A 51 -15.04 -2.25 -28.25
C THR A 51 -14.89 -1.18 -27.15
N SER A 52 -15.71 -0.14 -27.20
CA SER A 52 -15.77 0.93 -26.20
C SER A 52 -16.70 0.54 -25.05
N ALA A 53 -16.34 -0.52 -24.32
CA ALA A 53 -16.95 -0.87 -23.04
C ALA A 53 -15.88 -1.46 -22.11
N GLY A 54 -15.07 -0.58 -21.49
CA GLY A 54 -14.29 -0.93 -20.29
C GLY A 54 -12.85 -0.42 -20.22
N SER A 55 -12.10 -0.32 -21.32
CA SER A 55 -10.69 0.09 -21.26
C SER A 55 -10.53 1.61 -21.27
N ASN A 56 -10.77 2.22 -20.11
CA ASN A 56 -10.29 3.56 -19.82
C ASN A 56 -8.75 3.58 -20.00
N LEU A 57 -8.24 4.11 -21.11
CA LEU A 57 -6.82 4.42 -21.35
C LEU A 57 -6.33 5.56 -20.42
N LYS A 58 -6.62 5.48 -19.11
CA LYS A 58 -6.34 6.51 -18.10
C LYS A 58 -4.93 6.41 -17.52
N CYS A 59 -4.23 5.30 -17.76
CA CYS A 59 -2.89 5.07 -17.27
C CYS A 59 -2.12 4.14 -18.20
N ARG A 60 -0.88 4.49 -18.53
CA ARG A 60 0.02 3.67 -19.34
C ARG A 60 1.41 3.66 -18.71
N ARG A 61 2.00 2.48 -18.56
CA ARG A 61 3.38 2.33 -18.09
C ARG A 61 4.33 2.37 -19.29
N LEU A 62 5.14 3.42 -19.36
CA LEU A 62 6.30 3.49 -20.26
C LEU A 62 7.44 2.64 -19.69
N PRO A 63 8.54 2.38 -20.42
CA PRO A 63 9.64 1.54 -19.93
C PRO A 63 10.07 1.94 -18.50
N SER A 64 9.76 1.05 -17.56
CA SER A 64 9.93 1.22 -16.12
C SER A 64 10.52 -0.06 -15.53
N GLY A 65 10.99 -0.02 -14.29
CA GLY A 65 11.48 -1.21 -13.61
C GLY A 65 12.69 -0.90 -12.74
N CYS A 66 13.50 -1.92 -12.46
CA CYS A 66 14.64 -1.77 -11.57
C CYS A 66 15.84 -2.59 -11.99
N VAL A 67 17.01 -2.13 -11.55
CA VAL A 67 18.27 -2.86 -11.59
C VAL A 67 18.67 -3.17 -10.15
N MET A 68 18.97 -4.43 -9.88
CA MET A 68 19.44 -4.94 -8.59
C MET A 68 20.87 -5.42 -8.78
N GLN A 69 21.77 -4.97 -7.91
CA GLN A 69 23.19 -5.31 -7.96
C GLN A 69 23.68 -5.69 -6.58
N ASP A 70 24.23 -6.90 -6.47
CA ASP A 70 24.84 -7.40 -5.24
C ASP A 70 26.07 -6.57 -4.90
N THR A 71 26.28 -6.37 -3.60
CA THR A 71 27.43 -5.65 -3.07
C THR A 71 28.22 -6.55 -2.11
N PRO A 72 29.56 -6.40 -2.02
CA PRO A 72 30.39 -7.32 -1.24
C PRO A 72 30.08 -7.39 0.26
N ASN A 73 29.38 -6.40 0.81
CA ASN A 73 28.99 -6.34 2.22
C ASN A 73 27.67 -7.09 2.51
N GLY A 74 27.13 -7.85 1.56
CA GLY A 74 25.89 -8.62 1.71
C GLY A 74 24.60 -7.83 1.51
N TYR A 75 24.70 -6.58 1.05
CA TYR A 75 23.55 -5.76 0.65
C TYR A 75 23.30 -5.82 -0.85
N CYS A 76 22.16 -5.30 -1.28
CA CYS A 76 21.81 -5.13 -2.68
C CYS A 76 21.57 -3.64 -2.99
N LYS A 77 22.26 -3.10 -3.98
CA LYS A 77 21.99 -1.77 -4.53
C LYS A 77 20.83 -1.89 -5.52
N VAL A 78 19.74 -1.17 -5.24
CA VAL A 78 18.57 -1.14 -6.13
C VAL A 78 18.44 0.25 -6.76
N THR A 79 18.38 0.30 -8.09
CA THR A 79 18.06 1.51 -8.85
C THR A 79 16.70 1.31 -9.51
N TRP A 80 15.75 2.20 -9.25
CA TRP A 80 14.39 2.10 -9.77
C TRP A 80 14.07 3.26 -10.70
N VAL A 81 13.46 2.98 -11.85
CA VAL A 81 12.94 3.97 -12.80
C VAL A 81 11.45 3.72 -12.96
N GLU A 82 10.64 4.74 -12.71
CA GLU A 82 9.20 4.67 -12.91
C GLU A 82 8.77 5.75 -13.89
N HIS A 83 8.20 5.33 -15.01
CA HIS A 83 7.70 6.21 -16.06
C HIS A 83 6.26 5.81 -16.42
N THR A 84 5.31 6.65 -16.01
CA THR A 84 3.89 6.37 -16.19
C THR A 84 3.16 7.61 -16.69
N GLU A 85 2.42 7.46 -17.77
CA GLU A 85 1.46 8.44 -18.26
C GLU A 85 0.11 8.21 -17.59
N TYR A 86 -0.58 9.26 -17.17
CA TYR A 86 -1.91 9.15 -16.58
C TYR A 86 -2.76 10.40 -16.85
N ASP A 87 -4.07 10.24 -16.88
CA ASP A 87 -5.01 11.35 -16.96
C ASP A 87 -5.19 12.01 -15.58
N GLU A 88 -4.57 13.18 -15.39
CA GLU A 88 -4.66 13.95 -14.16
C GLU A 88 -6.04 14.59 -13.93
N ALA A 89 -6.84 14.79 -14.97
CA ALA A 89 -8.16 15.39 -14.83
C ALA A 89 -9.09 14.52 -13.96
N SER A 90 -8.88 13.21 -14.01
CA SER A 90 -9.60 12.22 -13.20
C SER A 90 -9.21 12.19 -11.71
N VAL A 91 -8.15 12.90 -11.31
CA VAL A 91 -7.64 12.91 -9.93
C VAL A 91 -8.13 14.15 -9.19
N HIS A 92 -8.64 13.93 -7.97
CA HIS A 92 -9.05 15.00 -7.08
C HIS A 92 -7.88 15.95 -6.74
N GLN A 93 -8.16 17.24 -6.66
CA GLN A 93 -7.16 18.31 -6.49
C GLN A 93 -6.21 18.10 -5.29
N PHE A 94 -6.71 17.54 -4.18
CA PHE A 94 -5.91 17.26 -2.98
C PHE A 94 -4.73 16.32 -3.23
N TYR A 95 -4.86 15.41 -4.21
CA TYR A 95 -3.86 14.37 -4.47
C TYR A 95 -2.95 14.68 -5.65
N ARG A 96 -3.26 15.66 -6.50
CA ARG A 96 -2.42 16.03 -7.65
C ARG A 96 -0.97 16.33 -7.24
N PRO A 97 -0.67 17.11 -6.17
CA PRO A 97 0.71 17.32 -5.74
C PRO A 97 1.44 16.03 -5.32
N LEU A 98 0.74 15.12 -4.63
CA LEU A 98 1.29 13.82 -4.22
C LEU A 98 1.63 12.92 -5.43
N LEU A 99 0.81 12.98 -6.48
CA LEU A 99 1.05 12.24 -7.72
C LEU A 99 2.20 12.84 -8.53
N ARG A 100 2.18 14.17 -8.74
CA ARG A 100 3.22 14.90 -9.50
C ARG A 100 4.62 14.76 -8.89
N SER A 101 4.70 14.73 -7.56
CA SER A 101 5.98 14.52 -6.85
C SER A 101 6.50 13.09 -6.95
N GLY A 102 5.72 12.13 -7.46
CA GLY A 102 6.10 10.72 -7.50
C GLY A 102 6.01 10.01 -6.15
N LEU A 103 5.54 10.68 -5.09
CA LEU A 103 5.37 10.07 -3.78
C LEU A 103 4.24 9.04 -3.73
N ALA A 104 3.21 9.19 -4.58
CA ALA A 104 2.14 8.21 -4.68
C ALA A 104 2.55 6.93 -5.42
N PHE A 105 3.09 7.07 -6.64
CA PHE A 105 3.28 5.97 -7.59
C PHE A 105 4.68 5.91 -8.21
N GLY A 106 5.62 6.74 -7.77
CA GLY A 106 6.96 6.84 -8.35
C GLY A 106 8.00 5.91 -7.71
N ALA A 107 9.22 5.96 -8.24
CA ALA A 107 10.34 5.11 -7.84
C ALA A 107 10.62 5.14 -6.32
N SER A 108 10.59 6.31 -5.68
CA SER A 108 10.84 6.45 -4.24
C SER A 108 9.83 5.66 -3.40
N ARG A 109 8.55 5.63 -3.80
CA ARG A 109 7.51 4.84 -3.13
C ARG A 109 7.78 3.34 -3.26
N TRP A 110 8.17 2.88 -4.44
CA TRP A 110 8.47 1.48 -4.70
C TRP A 110 9.71 1.01 -3.94
N LEU A 111 10.78 1.81 -3.95
CA LEU A 111 12.00 1.56 -3.18
C LEU A 111 11.71 1.49 -1.67
N ALA A 112 10.99 2.47 -1.11
CA ALA A 112 10.62 2.47 0.30
C ALA A 112 9.72 1.27 0.67
N THR A 113 8.89 0.80 -0.26
CA THR A 113 8.05 -0.40 -0.04
C THR A 113 8.87 -1.68 -0.10
N LEU A 114 9.77 -1.80 -1.08
CA LEU A 114 10.70 -2.93 -1.19
C LEU A 114 11.59 -3.03 0.05
N GLN A 115 12.18 -1.91 0.48
CA GLN A 115 13.01 -1.85 1.68
C GLN A 115 12.25 -2.35 2.91
N ARG A 116 11.05 -1.79 3.19
CA ARG A 116 10.23 -2.23 4.34
C ARG A 116 9.88 -3.72 4.27
N GLN A 117 9.64 -4.24 3.07
CA GLN A 117 9.36 -5.66 2.88
C GLN A 117 10.59 -6.53 3.18
N CYS A 118 11.77 -6.12 2.70
CA CYS A 118 13.04 -6.79 3.01
C CYS A 118 13.35 -6.77 4.50
N GLU A 119 13.18 -5.63 5.17
CA GLU A 119 13.37 -5.49 6.62
C GLU A 119 12.41 -6.41 7.40
N CYS A 120 11.14 -6.46 7.01
CA CYS A 120 10.14 -7.35 7.61
C CYS A 120 10.50 -8.84 7.42
N LEU A 121 10.93 -9.22 6.21
CA LEU A 121 11.37 -10.59 5.91
C LEU A 121 12.62 -10.97 6.70
N ALA A 122 13.59 -10.06 6.84
CA ALA A 122 14.79 -10.31 7.62
C ALA A 122 14.46 -10.63 9.09
N ILE A 123 13.50 -9.90 9.70
CA ILE A 123 13.06 -10.19 11.07
C ILE A 123 12.35 -11.54 11.15
N LEU A 124 11.48 -11.86 10.19
CA LEU A 124 10.76 -13.13 10.16
C LEU A 124 11.69 -14.33 9.98
N MET A 125 12.74 -14.18 9.18
CA MET A 125 13.73 -15.22 8.86
C MET A 125 14.88 -15.30 9.86
N SER A 126 15.04 -14.32 10.75
CA SER A 126 16.09 -14.33 11.78
C SER A 126 15.91 -15.51 12.73
N SER A 127 16.95 -16.30 12.91
CA SER A 127 16.98 -17.37 13.92
C SER A 127 17.06 -16.77 15.33
N ALA A 128 16.50 -17.48 16.31
CA ALA A 128 16.42 -17.02 17.69
C ALA A 128 17.83 -16.97 18.32
N THR A 129 18.47 -15.80 18.28
CA THR A 129 19.58 -15.51 19.19
C THR A 129 18.99 -14.80 20.41
N VAL A 130 18.92 -15.54 21.50
CA VAL A 130 18.56 -14.99 22.81
C VAL A 130 19.76 -14.16 23.25
N SER A 131 19.63 -12.83 23.29
CA SER A 131 20.58 -12.03 24.08
C SER A 131 20.33 -12.37 25.55
N PRO A 132 21.33 -12.81 26.33
CA PRO A 132 21.10 -13.28 27.70
C PRO A 132 20.65 -12.19 28.69
N ASN A 133 20.64 -10.91 28.27
CA ASN A 133 20.60 -9.75 29.16
C ASN A 133 19.47 -8.75 28.88
N GLU A 134 18.51 -9.03 27.99
CA GLU A 134 17.29 -8.21 27.90
C GLU A 134 16.08 -9.02 28.39
N PRO A 135 15.34 -8.54 29.40
CA PRO A 135 14.02 -9.08 29.70
C PRO A 135 13.08 -8.69 28.56
N THR A 136 13.17 -9.37 27.42
CA THR A 136 12.23 -9.16 26.33
C THR A 136 10.92 -9.81 26.75
N ALA A 137 9.89 -9.00 26.97
CA ALA A 137 8.55 -9.47 27.35
C ALA A 137 7.93 -10.47 26.35
N ILE A 138 8.49 -10.58 25.13
CA ILE A 138 7.97 -11.43 24.05
C ILE A 138 9.09 -12.29 23.44
N SER A 139 8.83 -13.60 23.37
CA SER A 139 9.71 -14.58 22.72
C SER A 139 9.87 -14.32 21.22
N GLN A 140 10.92 -14.86 20.60
CA GLN A 140 11.12 -14.72 19.14
C GLN A 140 9.95 -15.32 18.33
N GLU A 141 9.36 -16.40 18.81
CA GLU A 141 8.15 -16.97 18.21
C GLU A 141 6.94 -16.05 18.39
N GLY A 142 6.80 -15.41 19.57
CA GLY A 142 5.81 -14.37 19.80
C GLY A 142 5.97 -13.19 18.84
N LYS A 143 7.20 -12.71 18.61
CA LYS A 143 7.51 -11.65 17.64
C LYS A 143 7.06 -12.04 16.22
N ARG A 144 7.36 -13.26 15.77
CA ARG A 144 6.93 -13.76 14.45
C ARG A 144 5.40 -13.82 14.35
N SER A 145 4.72 -14.31 15.40
CA SER A 145 3.26 -14.36 15.45
C SER A 145 2.61 -12.98 15.39
N MET A 146 3.16 -12.01 16.13
CA MET A 146 2.71 -10.60 16.09
C MET A 146 2.91 -9.98 14.71
N LEU A 147 4.07 -10.18 14.07
CA LEU A 147 4.31 -9.66 12.72
C LEU A 147 3.38 -10.28 11.68
N LYS A 148 3.11 -11.59 11.77
CA LYS A 148 2.11 -12.25 10.91
C LYS A 148 0.70 -11.69 11.14
N LEU A 149 0.32 -11.42 12.38
CA LEU A 149 -0.96 -10.79 12.71
C LEU A 149 -1.05 -9.37 12.15
N ALA A 150 -0.04 -8.53 12.40
CA ALA A 150 0.02 -7.15 11.89
C ALA A 150 -0.05 -7.11 10.35
N ARG A 151 0.61 -8.06 9.67
CA ARG A 151 0.49 -8.22 8.22
C ARG A 151 -0.94 -8.51 7.79
N ARG A 152 -1.61 -9.49 8.41
CA ARG A 152 -3.03 -9.79 8.09
C ARG A 152 -3.96 -8.61 8.38
N MET A 153 -3.74 -7.89 9.49
CA MET A 153 -4.52 -6.69 9.80
C MET A 153 -4.32 -5.61 8.74
N THR A 154 -3.08 -5.42 8.26
CA THR A 154 -2.77 -4.48 7.18
C THR A 154 -3.43 -4.90 5.87
N GLU A 155 -3.38 -6.20 5.53
CA GLU A 155 -4.03 -6.75 4.34
C GLU A 155 -5.55 -6.56 4.41
N ASN A 156 -6.18 -6.85 5.55
CA ASN A 156 -7.61 -6.64 5.77
C ASN A 156 -8.01 -5.16 5.68
N PHE A 157 -7.25 -4.26 6.31
CA PHE A 157 -7.46 -2.83 6.22
C PHE A 157 -7.37 -2.36 4.75
N CYS A 158 -6.27 -2.67 4.07
CA CYS A 158 -6.08 -2.32 2.66
C CYS A 158 -7.22 -2.83 1.80
N ALA A 159 -7.63 -4.09 1.97
CA ALA A 159 -8.69 -4.69 1.19
C ALA A 159 -10.10 -4.16 1.57
N GLY A 160 -10.23 -3.50 2.72
CA GLY A 160 -11.44 -2.80 3.18
C GLY A 160 -11.48 -1.31 2.83
N VAL A 161 -10.39 -0.72 2.32
CA VAL A 161 -10.33 0.69 1.83
C VAL A 161 -9.99 0.81 0.35
N SER A 162 -9.50 -0.26 -0.27
CA SER A 162 -9.14 -0.33 -1.70
C SER A 162 -10.32 -0.90 -2.49
N ALA A 163 -10.62 -0.31 -3.65
CA ALA A 163 -11.53 -0.94 -4.60
C ALA A 163 -10.78 -2.00 -5.41
N SER A 164 -11.47 -3.01 -5.92
CA SER A 164 -10.89 -3.96 -6.87
C SER A 164 -12.00 -4.56 -7.71
N SER A 165 -11.69 -5.21 -8.83
CA SER A 165 -12.69 -5.92 -9.63
C SER A 165 -13.50 -6.95 -8.84
N ALA A 166 -12.96 -7.46 -7.72
CA ALA A 166 -13.67 -8.37 -6.80
C ALA A 166 -14.42 -7.65 -5.66
N ARG A 167 -14.18 -6.36 -5.46
CA ARG A 167 -14.71 -5.52 -4.37
C ARG A 167 -15.05 -4.13 -4.91
N GLU A 168 -16.15 -4.05 -5.64
CA GLU A 168 -16.62 -2.79 -6.19
C GLU A 168 -17.13 -1.86 -5.08
N TRP A 169 -16.68 -0.61 -5.13
CA TRP A 169 -17.19 0.46 -4.29
C TRP A 169 -18.22 1.27 -5.05
N SER A 170 -19.35 1.55 -4.43
CA SER A 170 -20.35 2.47 -4.96
C SER A 170 -20.18 3.87 -4.34
N LYS A 171 -20.55 4.88 -5.12
CA LYS A 171 -20.79 6.22 -4.57
C LYS A 171 -22.11 6.21 -3.81
N LEU A 172 -22.15 6.93 -2.70
CA LEU A 172 -23.42 7.17 -2.00
C LEU A 172 -24.11 8.37 -2.65
N ASP A 173 -24.77 8.15 -3.79
CA ASP A 173 -25.54 9.19 -4.45
C ASP A 173 -26.89 9.35 -3.72
N GLY A 174 -27.18 10.54 -3.17
CA GLY A 174 -28.53 10.91 -2.70
C GLY A 174 -28.78 11.06 -1.19
N ALA A 175 -27.76 11.00 -0.32
CA ALA A 175 -27.94 11.26 1.11
C ALA A 175 -27.44 12.68 1.49
N THR A 176 -28.37 13.65 1.50
CA THR A 176 -28.29 14.99 2.11
C THR A 176 -26.94 15.71 2.15
N GLY A 177 -26.77 16.71 1.27
CA GLY A 177 -25.73 17.75 1.38
C GLY A 177 -24.34 17.34 0.89
N SER A 178 -23.52 18.35 0.59
CA SER A 178 -22.18 18.34 -0.02
C SER A 178 -21.15 17.28 0.46
N ILE A 179 -21.44 16.52 1.51
CA ILE A 179 -20.54 15.52 2.12
C ILE A 179 -20.57 14.19 1.34
N ALA A 180 -21.64 13.93 0.58
CA ALA A 180 -21.87 12.62 -0.05
C ALA A 180 -20.95 12.27 -1.24
N GLU A 181 -20.39 13.25 -1.96
CA GLU A 181 -19.64 12.98 -3.20
C GLU A 181 -18.27 12.33 -2.98
N ASP A 182 -17.64 12.59 -1.82
CA ASP A 182 -16.29 12.15 -1.46
C ASP A 182 -16.26 10.90 -0.58
N VAL A 183 -17.43 10.35 -0.25
CA VAL A 183 -17.57 9.09 0.47
C VAL A 183 -17.76 7.95 -0.53
N ARG A 184 -17.08 6.83 -0.29
CA ARG A 184 -17.33 5.56 -0.98
C ARG A 184 -17.83 4.55 0.03
N VAL A 185 -18.75 3.70 -0.39
CA VAL A 185 -19.27 2.60 0.43
C VAL A 185 -19.09 1.28 -0.32
N MET A 186 -18.77 0.21 0.40
CA MET A 186 -18.69 -1.16 -0.10
C MET A 186 -19.48 -2.06 0.84
N ALA A 187 -20.26 -2.99 0.27
CA ALA A 187 -20.86 -4.09 0.98
C ALA A 187 -20.32 -5.40 0.41
N ARG A 188 -19.75 -6.26 1.26
CA ARG A 188 -19.30 -7.60 0.83
C ARG A 188 -19.81 -8.68 1.78
N LYS A 189 -20.05 -9.87 1.24
CA LYS A 189 -20.42 -11.05 2.04
C LYS A 189 -19.15 -11.80 2.43
N SER A 190 -18.91 -11.94 3.73
CA SER A 190 -17.87 -12.80 4.29
C SER A 190 -18.49 -14.15 4.65
N VAL A 191 -17.96 -15.23 4.10
CA VAL A 191 -18.49 -16.60 4.34
C VAL A 191 -17.43 -17.51 4.95
N SER A 192 -16.17 -17.34 4.55
CA SER A 192 -15.06 -18.25 4.94
C SER A 192 -13.72 -17.53 5.07
N GLU A 193 -13.71 -16.22 5.34
CA GLU A 193 -12.47 -15.45 5.47
C GLU A 193 -11.85 -15.69 6.87
N PRO A 194 -10.61 -16.21 6.96
CA PRO A 194 -9.97 -16.45 8.25
C PRO A 194 -9.85 -15.18 9.10
N GLY A 195 -10.43 -15.20 10.30
CA GLY A 195 -10.38 -14.07 11.24
C GLY A 195 -11.50 -13.04 11.07
N GLU A 196 -12.49 -13.30 10.21
CA GLU A 196 -13.68 -12.46 10.06
C GLU A 196 -14.96 -13.29 10.31
N PRO A 197 -15.94 -12.77 11.08
CA PRO A 197 -17.19 -13.48 11.30
C PRO A 197 -18.00 -13.58 9.99
N PRO A 198 -18.73 -14.71 9.77
CA PRO A 198 -19.60 -14.83 8.62
C PRO A 198 -20.73 -13.79 8.68
N GLY A 199 -20.97 -13.09 7.58
CA GLY A 199 -21.96 -12.02 7.53
C GLY A 199 -21.76 -11.04 6.39
N VAL A 200 -22.47 -9.92 6.46
CA VAL A 200 -22.28 -8.77 5.57
C VAL A 200 -21.35 -7.78 6.27
N VAL A 201 -20.29 -7.40 5.57
CA VAL A 201 -19.32 -6.41 6.01
C VAL A 201 -19.58 -5.14 5.21
N LEU A 202 -19.87 -4.06 5.93
CA LEU A 202 -20.03 -2.73 5.36
C LEU A 202 -18.74 -1.94 5.61
N SER A 203 -18.23 -1.29 4.58
CA SER A 203 -17.05 -0.44 4.65
C SER A 203 -17.37 0.92 4.05
N ALA A 204 -16.95 1.99 4.72
CA ALA A 204 -17.04 3.35 4.23
C ALA A 204 -15.66 4.00 4.28
N ALA A 205 -15.28 4.71 3.22
CA ALA A 205 -14.01 5.40 3.13
C ALA A 205 -14.22 6.83 2.65
N THR A 206 -13.45 7.77 3.20
CA THR A 206 -13.40 9.16 2.78
C THR A 206 -11.97 9.68 2.86
N SER A 207 -11.73 10.91 2.42
CA SER A 207 -10.45 11.58 2.57
C SER A 207 -10.67 13.03 2.96
N VAL A 208 -9.95 13.45 4.00
CA VAL A 208 -10.01 14.81 4.53
C VAL A 208 -8.66 15.48 4.36
N TRP A 209 -8.68 16.78 4.04
CA TRP A 209 -7.48 17.60 4.03
C TRP A 209 -7.19 18.11 5.44
N VAL A 210 -5.98 17.87 5.95
CA VAL A 210 -5.53 18.38 7.24
C VAL A 210 -4.39 19.37 7.00
N PRO A 211 -4.50 20.66 7.40
CA PRO A 211 -3.52 21.69 7.10
C PRO A 211 -2.31 21.66 8.04
N ILE A 212 -1.70 20.48 8.23
CA ILE A 212 -0.49 20.28 9.04
C ILE A 212 0.54 19.45 8.29
N ALA A 213 1.81 19.53 8.71
CA ALA A 213 2.88 18.72 8.12
C ALA A 213 2.60 17.21 8.30
N PRO A 214 2.81 16.36 7.27
CA PRO A 214 2.57 14.92 7.36
C PRO A 214 3.32 14.23 8.51
N GLU A 215 4.54 14.68 8.82
CA GLU A 215 5.33 14.16 9.94
C GLU A 215 4.65 14.40 11.29
N LYS A 216 4.11 15.60 11.53
CA LYS A 216 3.37 15.92 12.76
C LYS A 216 2.10 15.09 12.89
N LEU A 217 1.36 14.91 11.79
CA LEU A 217 0.18 14.05 11.78
C LEU A 217 0.56 12.59 12.06
N PHE A 218 1.63 12.11 11.45
CA PHE A 218 2.12 10.74 11.63
C PHE A 218 2.56 10.49 13.08
N ASP A 219 3.28 11.43 13.69
CA ASP A 219 3.69 11.31 15.09
C ASP A 219 2.48 11.39 16.03
N PHE A 220 1.50 12.25 15.77
CA PHE A 220 0.22 12.29 16.50
C PHE A 220 -0.53 10.94 16.43
N LEU A 221 -0.65 10.35 15.23
CA LEU A 221 -1.34 9.07 15.03
C LEU A 221 -0.58 7.87 15.62
N ARG A 222 0.73 7.99 15.84
CA ARG A 222 1.54 6.92 16.44
C ARG A 222 1.64 7.04 17.96
N ASP A 223 1.36 8.21 18.52
CA ASP A 223 1.43 8.44 19.97
C ASP A 223 0.29 7.70 20.70
N GLU A 224 0.67 6.74 21.53
CA GLU A 224 -0.24 5.94 22.35
C GLU A 224 -1.02 6.80 23.37
N GLN A 225 -0.40 7.87 23.87
CA GLN A 225 -1.02 8.76 24.86
C GLN A 225 -2.12 9.62 24.24
N LEU A 226 -2.03 9.86 22.92
CA LEU A 226 -3.01 10.63 22.15
C LEU A 226 -4.00 9.73 21.41
N ARG A 227 -3.93 8.40 21.59
CA ARG A 227 -4.79 7.45 20.90
C ARG A 227 -6.28 7.66 21.18
N ALA A 228 -6.60 8.11 22.39
CA ALA A 228 -7.96 8.45 22.82
C ALA A 228 -8.62 9.58 22.01
N GLU A 229 -7.80 10.47 21.42
CA GLU A 229 -8.30 11.63 20.67
C GLU A 229 -8.87 11.26 19.30
N TRP A 230 -8.57 10.07 18.78
CA TRP A 230 -8.92 9.72 17.40
C TRP A 230 -9.39 8.27 17.20
N ASP A 231 -9.04 7.33 18.08
CA ASP A 231 -9.50 5.95 17.99
C ASP A 231 -10.75 5.73 18.83
N ILE A 232 -11.91 5.61 18.17
CA ILE A 232 -13.18 5.34 18.82
C ILE A 232 -13.16 4.04 19.65
N LEU A 233 -12.32 3.07 19.29
CA LEU A 233 -12.21 1.79 20.01
C LEU A 233 -11.51 1.94 21.37
N SER A 234 -10.79 3.05 21.61
CA SER A 234 -10.22 3.37 22.92
C SER A 234 -11.29 3.70 23.97
N ASN A 235 -12.51 4.05 23.54
CA ASN A 235 -13.58 4.58 24.39
C ASN A 235 -13.13 5.76 25.28
N GLY A 236 -12.18 6.57 24.82
CA GLY A 236 -11.62 7.71 25.56
C GLY A 236 -10.69 7.32 26.71
N GLY A 237 -10.37 6.03 26.88
CA GLY A 237 -9.45 5.54 27.90
C GLY A 237 -7.98 5.70 27.47
N PRO A 238 -7.05 5.79 28.44
CA PRO A 238 -5.62 5.79 28.12
C PRO A 238 -5.22 4.44 27.51
N MET A 239 -4.34 4.46 26.51
CA MET A 239 -3.70 3.25 26.00
C MET A 239 -2.27 3.15 26.53
N GLN A 240 -1.85 1.93 26.82
CA GLN A 240 -0.49 1.62 27.24
C GLN A 240 0.09 0.61 26.27
N GLU A 241 1.26 0.89 25.72
CA GLU A 241 2.00 -0.08 24.93
C GLU A 241 2.57 -1.18 25.83
N MET A 242 2.13 -2.41 25.58
CA MET A 242 2.57 -3.61 26.28
C MET A 242 3.79 -4.23 25.63
N ALA A 243 3.96 -4.02 24.31
CA ALA A 243 5.14 -4.46 23.60
C ALA A 243 5.36 -3.69 22.29
N ARG A 244 6.64 -3.61 21.88
CA ARG A 244 7.05 -2.99 20.61
C ARG A 244 8.04 -3.87 19.85
N ILE A 245 7.81 -4.00 18.55
CA ILE A 245 8.71 -4.66 17.60
C ILE A 245 9.09 -3.62 16.54
N ALA A 246 10.34 -3.18 16.54
CA ALA A 246 10.87 -2.36 15.46
C ALA A 246 10.97 -3.20 14.17
N LYS A 247 10.49 -2.64 13.05
CA LYS A 247 10.51 -3.26 11.71
C LYS A 247 11.62 -2.73 10.80
N GLY A 248 12.55 -1.93 11.32
CA GLY A 248 13.64 -1.34 10.55
C GLY A 248 14.44 -0.32 11.38
N HIS A 249 15.32 0.43 10.71
CA HIS A 249 16.19 1.43 11.37
C HIS A 249 15.44 2.71 11.77
N GLN A 250 14.26 2.95 11.18
CA GLN A 250 13.45 4.14 11.46
C GLN A 250 12.55 3.90 12.66
N ASN A 251 12.63 4.75 13.68
CA ASN A 251 11.85 4.64 14.93
C ASN A 251 10.33 4.56 14.71
N GLY A 252 9.82 5.14 13.62
CA GLY A 252 8.39 5.14 13.31
C GLY A 252 7.87 3.86 12.64
N ASN A 253 8.73 2.95 12.20
CA ASN A 253 8.33 1.70 11.55
C ASN A 253 8.31 0.57 12.57
N SER A 254 7.24 0.43 13.34
CA SER A 254 7.10 -0.60 14.39
C SER A 254 5.74 -1.32 14.34
N VAL A 255 5.62 -2.39 15.11
CA VAL A 255 4.35 -3.02 15.51
C VAL A 255 4.28 -2.93 17.02
N SER A 256 3.21 -2.35 17.54
CA SER A 256 2.93 -2.27 18.97
C SER A 256 1.68 -3.09 19.33
N LEU A 257 1.65 -3.57 20.57
CA LEU A 257 0.49 -4.20 21.21
C LEU A 257 0.08 -3.36 22.42
#